data_AF-A0A0M3RC04-F1
#
_entry.id   AF-A0A0M3RC04-F1
#
_cell.length_a   1.000
_cell.length_b   1.000
_cell.length_c   1.000
_cell.angle_alpha   90.00
_cell.angle_beta   90.00
_cell.angle_gamma   90.00
#
_symmetry.space_group_name_H-M   'P 1'
#
loop_
_entity.id
_entity.type
_entity.pdbx_description
1 polymer ?
#
loop_
_entity_poly.entity_id
_entity_poly.type
_entity_poly.pdbx_seq_one_letter_code
_entity_poly.pdbx_strand_id
1 'polypeptide(L)'
;MDFIEKWFDKLEFLSLRLSQVAVVIMMLLTTADAISRYFFKQSIIGAYETIELYLMVALVFLSMSFVQKIDGHIRLDILFDRFPKRVQDVLNIIYYVFAAVMFFFIGLKGFNMTLEALQFNYVAAGLINLPLWLSYIWIPIGSFLFVIRLLLLALLLVIGKGKYSETDPSDGSEMQ
;
A
#
# COMPACT_ATOMS: atom_id res chain seq x y z
N MET A 1 11.82 16.95 -13.35
CA MET A 1 10.72 16.18 -12.73
C MET A 1 10.66 14.78 -13.28
N ASP A 2 10.55 14.65 -14.59
CA ASP A 2 10.32 13.36 -15.26
C ASP A 2 11.37 12.28 -14.95
N PHE A 3 12.63 12.66 -14.68
CA PHE A 3 13.66 11.71 -14.26
C PHE A 3 13.42 11.17 -12.85
N ILE A 4 13.05 12.04 -11.89
CA ILE A 4 12.76 11.66 -10.50
C ILE A 4 11.51 10.77 -10.46
N GLU A 5 10.47 11.14 -11.21
CA GLU A 5 9.25 10.34 -11.35
C GLU A 5 9.55 8.95 -11.93
N LYS A 6 10.35 8.85 -13.00
CA LYS A 6 10.74 7.56 -13.58
C LYS A 6 11.54 6.68 -12.62
N TRP A 7 12.42 7.26 -11.82
CA TRP A 7 13.18 6.52 -10.81
C TRP A 7 12.28 6.04 -9.68
N PHE A 8 11.40 6.91 -9.20
CA PHE A 8 10.44 6.59 -8.16
C PHE A 8 9.46 5.51 -8.61
N ASP A 9 8.95 5.61 -9.84
CA ASP A 9 8.08 4.63 -10.47
C ASP A 9 8.73 3.24 -10.56
N LYS A 10 10.05 3.17 -10.80
CA LYS A 10 10.77 1.89 -10.77
C LYS A 10 10.82 1.28 -9.37
N LEU A 11 10.99 2.10 -8.33
CA LEU A 11 10.97 1.65 -6.95
C LEU A 11 9.58 1.14 -6.56
N GLU A 12 8.52 1.86 -6.93
CA GLU A 12 7.14 1.42 -6.70
C GLU A 12 6.81 0.12 -7.45
N PHE A 13 7.35 -0.04 -8.67
CA PHE A 13 7.15 -1.28 -9.41
C PHE A 13 7.90 -2.46 -8.78
N LEU A 14 9.07 -2.21 -8.17
CA LEU A 14 9.79 -3.22 -7.40
C LEU A 14 9.03 -3.60 -6.13
N SER A 15 8.51 -2.62 -5.38
CA SER A 15 7.71 -2.89 -4.18
C SER A 15 6.43 -3.67 -4.53
N LEU A 16 5.79 -3.31 -5.65
CA LEU A 16 4.64 -4.04 -6.17
C LEU A 16 4.99 -5.50 -6.49
N ARG A 17 6.06 -5.77 -7.22
CA ARG A 17 6.48 -7.15 -7.52
C ARG A 17 6.72 -7.95 -6.26
N LEU A 18 7.33 -7.34 -5.25
CA LEU A 18 7.55 -7.99 -3.96
C LEU A 18 6.22 -8.28 -3.24
N SER A 19 5.25 -7.37 -3.31
CA SER A 19 3.90 -7.60 -2.77
C SER A 19 3.17 -8.73 -3.51
N GLN A 20 3.29 -8.84 -4.83
CA GLN A 20 2.71 -9.93 -5.62
C GLN A 20 3.28 -11.28 -5.22
N VAL A 21 4.60 -11.36 -5.03
CA VAL A 21 5.25 -12.57 -4.51
C VAL A 21 4.73 -12.92 -3.12
N ALA A 22 4.55 -11.92 -2.23
CA ALA A 22 3.99 -12.14 -0.90
C ALA A 22 2.56 -12.70 -0.95
N VAL A 23 1.69 -12.20 -1.85
CA VAL A 23 0.33 -12.72 -2.06
C VAL A 23 0.37 -14.19 -2.48
N VAL A 24 1.23 -14.54 -3.45
CA VAL A 24 1.34 -15.91 -3.93
C VAL A 24 1.81 -16.85 -2.81
N ILE A 25 2.78 -16.41 -2.00
CA ILE A 25 3.24 -17.17 -0.83
C ILE A 25 2.09 -17.35 0.18
N MET A 26 1.31 -16.30 0.45
CA MET A 26 0.13 -16.41 1.33
C MET A 26 -0.90 -17.39 0.81
N MET A 27 -1.19 -17.37 -0.49
CA MET A 27 -2.14 -18.30 -1.12
C MET A 27 -1.67 -19.75 -0.95
N LEU A 28 -0.40 -20.02 -1.23
CA LEU A 28 0.18 -21.36 -1.07
C LEU A 28 0.17 -21.81 0.39
N LEU A 29 0.57 -20.94 1.32
CA LEU A 29 0.61 -21.26 2.74
C LEU A 29 -0.79 -21.51 3.32
N THR A 30 -1.77 -20.69 2.93
CA THR A 30 -3.18 -20.87 3.34
C THR A 30 -3.76 -22.16 2.78
N THR A 31 -3.44 -22.49 1.52
CA THR A 31 -3.89 -23.73 0.90
C THR A 31 -3.25 -24.95 1.56
N ALA A 32 -1.95 -24.90 1.84
CA ALA A 32 -1.23 -25.95 2.55
C ALA A 32 -1.78 -26.15 3.96
N ASP A 33 -2.09 -25.06 4.67
CA ASP A 33 -2.71 -25.11 5.99
C ASP A 33 -4.12 -25.71 5.94
N ALA A 34 -4.93 -25.34 4.95
CA ALA A 34 -6.24 -25.95 4.73
C ALA A 34 -6.12 -27.46 4.50
N ILE A 35 -5.22 -27.90 3.62
CA ILE A 35 -4.95 -29.32 3.36
C ILE A 35 -4.51 -30.01 4.65
N SER A 36 -3.60 -29.41 5.43
CA SER A 36 -3.13 -29.97 6.70
C SER A 36 -4.28 -30.20 7.68
N ARG A 37 -5.23 -29.25 7.79
CA ARG A 37 -6.41 -29.40 8.65
C ARG A 37 -7.30 -30.56 8.21
N TYR A 38 -7.47 -30.78 6.91
CA TYR A 38 -8.31 -31.87 6.40
C TYR A 38 -7.66 -33.25 6.58
N PHE A 39 -6.37 -33.39 6.30
CA PHE A 39 -5.67 -34.69 6.34
C PHE A 39 -5.11 -35.04 7.72
N PHE A 40 -4.51 -34.07 8.41
CA PHE A 40 -3.80 -34.28 9.68
C PHE A 40 -4.61 -33.83 10.91
N LYS A 41 -5.81 -33.25 10.71
CA LYS A 41 -6.66 -32.67 11.78
C LYS A 41 -5.93 -31.63 12.64
N GLN A 42 -4.84 -31.06 12.13
CA GLN A 42 -4.03 -30.05 12.80
C GLN A 42 -3.63 -28.97 11.78
N SER A 43 -3.70 -27.71 12.21
CA SER A 43 -3.17 -26.57 11.45
C SER A 43 -1.65 -26.55 11.50
N ILE A 44 -1.03 -25.98 10.47
CA ILE A 44 0.41 -25.72 10.44
C ILE A 44 0.74 -24.73 11.56
N ILE A 45 1.62 -25.13 12.47
CA ILE A 45 2.04 -24.33 13.61
C ILE A 45 2.67 -23.02 13.11
N GLY A 46 2.12 -21.89 13.53
CA GLY A 46 2.62 -20.56 13.18
C GLY A 46 2.30 -20.07 11.76
N ALA A 47 1.54 -20.83 10.95
CA ALA A 47 1.13 -20.36 9.62
C ALA A 47 0.24 -19.11 9.68
N TYR A 48 -0.74 -19.12 10.61
CA TYR A 48 -1.63 -17.99 10.83
C TYR A 48 -0.86 -16.71 11.23
N GLU A 49 0.04 -16.82 12.22
CA GLU A 49 0.89 -15.72 12.67
C GLU A 49 1.80 -15.19 11.56
N THR A 50 2.38 -16.09 10.75
CA THR A 50 3.24 -15.71 9.62
C THR A 50 2.47 -14.91 8.57
N ILE A 51 1.24 -15.34 8.25
CA ILE A 51 0.39 -14.67 7.28
C ILE A 51 -0.02 -13.29 7.81
N GLU A 52 -0.60 -13.23 9.01
CA GLU A 52 -1.17 -12.01 9.57
C GLU A 52 -0.10 -10.97 9.90
N LEU A 53 0.97 -11.38 10.61
CA LEU A 53 1.96 -10.44 11.09
C LEU A 53 2.98 -10.05 10.03
N TYR A 54 3.35 -10.94 9.10
CA TYR A 54 4.46 -10.66 8.17
C TYR A 54 3.97 -10.42 6.75
N LEU A 55 3.28 -11.39 6.16
CA LEU A 55 2.97 -11.34 4.74
C LEU A 55 1.87 -10.31 4.43
N MET A 56 0.85 -10.19 5.29
CA MET A 56 -0.22 -9.20 5.12
C MET A 56 0.31 -7.77 5.27
N VAL A 57 1.14 -7.51 6.28
CA VAL A 57 1.76 -6.19 6.49
C VAL A 57 2.64 -5.83 5.31
N ALA A 58 3.49 -6.74 4.83
CA ALA A 58 4.32 -6.51 3.65
C ALA A 58 3.45 -6.24 2.40
N LEU A 59 2.42 -7.05 2.14
CA LEU A 59 1.52 -6.86 1.01
C LEU A 59 0.87 -5.48 1.02
N VAL A 60 0.22 -5.11 2.12
CA VAL A 60 -0.57 -3.88 2.22
C VAL A 60 0.32 -2.66 2.02
N PHE A 61 1.41 -2.56 2.76
CA PHE A 61 2.25 -1.36 2.73
C PHE A 61 3.08 -1.25 1.44
N LEU A 62 3.49 -2.35 0.81
CA LEU A 62 4.29 -2.29 -0.43
C LEU A 62 3.46 -2.03 -1.68
N SER A 63 2.19 -2.47 -1.70
CA SER A 63 1.29 -2.27 -2.83
C SER A 63 0.62 -0.89 -2.82
N MET A 64 0.36 -0.32 -1.63
CA MET A 64 -0.42 0.90 -1.45
C MET A 64 0.05 2.10 -2.30
N SER A 65 1.36 2.33 -2.38
CA SER A 65 1.92 3.46 -3.17
C SER A 65 1.64 3.33 -4.66
N PHE A 66 1.84 2.13 -5.20
CA PHE A 66 1.60 1.86 -6.62
C PHE A 66 0.10 1.80 -6.94
N VAL A 67 -0.72 1.28 -6.03
CA VAL A 67 -2.18 1.28 -6.20
C VAL A 67 -2.68 2.72 -6.29
N GLN A 68 -2.27 3.63 -5.40
CA GLN A 68 -2.66 5.04 -5.47
C GLN A 68 -2.24 5.74 -6.77
N LYS A 69 -1.16 5.28 -7.41
CA LYS A 69 -0.76 5.77 -8.73
C LYS A 69 -1.75 5.36 -9.82
N ILE A 70 -2.25 4.12 -9.77
CA ILE A 70 -3.16 3.55 -10.78
C ILE A 70 -4.60 3.96 -10.49
N ASP A 71 -5.04 3.72 -9.25
CA ASP A 71 -6.29 4.22 -8.69
C ASP A 71 -6.13 5.70 -8.36
N GLY A 72 -6.14 6.52 -9.42
CA GLY A 72 -6.38 7.97 -9.35
C GLY A 72 -7.78 8.27 -8.82
N HIS A 73 -8.04 7.80 -7.60
CA HIS A 73 -9.27 7.71 -6.83
C HIS A 73 -10.52 7.36 -7.63
N ILE A 74 -11.15 6.24 -7.24
CA ILE A 74 -12.61 6.06 -7.30
C ILE A 74 -13.18 7.29 -6.58
N ARG A 75 -13.37 8.35 -7.35
CA ARG A 75 -13.95 9.58 -6.86
C ARG A 75 -15.37 9.20 -6.47
N LEU A 76 -15.89 9.88 -5.46
CA LEU A 76 -17.35 9.99 -5.30
C LEU A 76 -17.84 10.81 -6.51
N ASP A 77 -17.74 10.24 -7.71
CA ASP A 77 -17.85 10.89 -9.02
C ASP A 77 -19.15 11.68 -9.10
N ILE A 78 -20.22 11.14 -8.51
CA ILE A 78 -21.56 11.70 -8.57
C ILE A 78 -21.66 13.10 -7.92
N LEU A 79 -20.87 13.38 -6.87
CA LEU A 79 -20.89 14.68 -6.18
C LEU A 79 -19.68 15.55 -6.52
N PHE A 80 -18.51 14.94 -6.75
CA PHE A 80 -17.29 15.66 -7.13
C PHE A 80 -17.36 16.24 -8.55
N ASP A 81 -17.99 15.53 -9.50
CA ASP A 81 -18.08 15.99 -10.90
C ASP A 81 -19.00 17.19 -11.10
N ARG A 82 -19.85 17.50 -10.10
CA ARG A 82 -20.71 18.70 -10.14
C ARG A 82 -19.94 19.99 -9.80
N PHE A 83 -18.76 19.90 -9.20
CA PHE A 83 -17.97 21.06 -8.83
C PHE A 83 -17.07 21.54 -9.99
N PRO A 84 -16.80 22.85 -10.10
CA PRO A 84 -15.87 23.36 -11.11
C PRO A 84 -14.45 22.83 -10.87
N LYS A 85 -13.68 22.61 -11.95
CA LYS A 85 -12.34 21.99 -11.95
C LYS A 85 -11.39 22.55 -10.86
N ARG A 86 -11.42 23.86 -10.64
CA ARG A 86 -10.59 24.54 -9.61
C ARG A 86 -10.89 24.08 -8.18
N VAL A 87 -12.16 23.78 -7.87
CA VAL A 87 -12.56 23.31 -6.55
C VAL A 87 -12.17 21.85 -6.36
N GLN A 88 -12.30 21.02 -7.41
CA GLN A 88 -11.83 19.63 -7.40
C GLN A 88 -10.31 19.57 -7.12
N ASP A 89 -9.52 20.44 -7.75
CA ASP A 89 -8.06 20.52 -7.54
C ASP A 89 -7.70 20.88 -6.11
N VAL A 90 -8.37 21.89 -5.53
CA VAL A 90 -8.13 22.30 -4.15
C VAL A 90 -8.48 21.17 -3.18
N LEU A 91 -9.63 20.51 -3.37
CA LEU A 91 -10.05 19.38 -2.54
C LEU A 91 -9.07 18.20 -2.64
N ASN A 92 -8.57 17.89 -3.84
CA ASN A 92 -7.56 16.85 -4.04
C ASN A 92 -6.23 17.19 -3.37
N ILE A 93 -5.78 18.44 -3.46
CA ILE A 93 -4.56 18.88 -2.76
C ILE A 93 -4.73 18.74 -1.24
N ILE A 94 -5.87 19.17 -0.69
CA ILE A 94 -6.16 19.02 0.74
C ILE A 94 -6.14 17.54 1.14
N TYR A 95 -6.79 16.68 0.35
CA TYR A 95 -6.79 15.24 0.57
C TYR A 95 -5.38 14.66 0.58
N TYR A 96 -4.56 14.97 -0.43
CA TYR A 96 -3.19 14.44 -0.53
C TYR A 96 -2.30 14.93 0.61
N VAL A 97 -2.41 16.20 1.00
CA VAL A 97 -1.64 16.74 2.13
C VAL A 97 -2.06 16.09 3.44
N PHE A 98 -3.36 15.96 3.68
CA PHE A 98 -3.88 15.35 4.91
C PHE A 98 -3.48 13.87 5.00
N ALA A 99 -3.64 13.11 3.91
CA ALA A 99 -3.19 11.73 3.81
C ALA A 99 -1.67 11.62 4.03
N ALA A 100 -0.86 12.51 3.43
CA ALA A 100 0.59 12.52 3.60
C ALA A 100 0.98 12.76 5.06
N VAL A 101 0.33 13.69 5.76
CA VAL A 101 0.58 13.93 7.19
C VAL A 101 0.23 12.70 8.02
N MET A 102 -0.94 12.10 7.80
CA MET A 102 -1.34 10.89 8.54
C MET A 102 -0.36 9.74 8.34
N PHE A 103 -0.01 9.44 7.08
CA PHE A 103 0.92 8.34 6.78
C PHE A 103 2.35 8.64 7.21
N PHE A 104 2.76 9.91 7.28
CA PHE A 104 4.04 10.29 7.87
C PHE A 104 4.10 9.93 9.35
N PHE A 105 3.04 10.22 10.13
CA PHE A 105 2.96 9.81 11.53
C PHE A 105 2.91 8.28 11.70
N ILE A 106 2.19 7.57 10.83
CA ILE A 106 2.17 6.10 10.81
C ILE A 106 3.59 5.56 10.56
N GLY A 107 4.29 6.11 9.58
CA GLY A 107 5.68 5.73 9.26
C GLY A 107 6.64 5.99 10.41
N LEU A 108 6.56 7.16 11.05
CA LEU A 108 7.38 7.48 12.24
C LEU A 108 7.10 6.53 13.40
N LYS A 109 5.83 6.26 13.70
CA LYS A 109 5.47 5.33 14.77
C LYS A 109 5.91 3.91 14.44
N GLY A 110 5.72 3.45 13.20
CA GLY A 110 6.20 2.15 12.74
C GLY A 110 7.72 2.02 12.81
N PHE A 111 8.45 3.08 12.51
CA PHE A 111 9.90 3.13 12.66
C PHE A 111 10.34 2.99 14.13
N ASN A 112 9.73 3.75 15.04
CA ASN A 112 10.01 3.64 16.47
C ASN A 112 9.68 2.23 17.00
N MET A 113 8.55 1.66 16.61
CA MET A 113 8.17 0.28 16.97
C MET A 113 9.16 -0.75 16.43
N THR A 114 9.69 -0.55 15.22
CA THR A 114 10.72 -1.43 14.64
C THR A 114 12.01 -1.37 15.43
N LEU A 115 12.45 -0.16 15.82
CA LEU A 115 13.65 0.04 16.63
C LEU A 115 13.50 -0.55 18.04
N GLU A 116 12.36 -0.31 18.69
CA GLU A 116 12.06 -0.91 20.00
C GLU A 116 12.06 -2.44 19.90
N ALA A 117 11.40 -3.01 18.88
CA ALA A 117 11.39 -4.46 18.67
C ALA A 117 12.80 -5.03 18.43
N LEU A 118 13.68 -4.27 17.79
CA LEU A 118 15.08 -4.68 17.57
C LEU A 118 15.92 -4.58 18.84
N GLN A 119 15.73 -3.53 19.64
CA GLN A 119 16.47 -3.32 20.89
C GLN A 119 16.05 -4.29 21.99
N PHE A 120 14.75 -4.50 22.16
CA PHE A 120 14.19 -5.36 23.21
C PHE A 120 13.98 -6.81 22.76
N ASN A 121 14.36 -7.15 21.51
CA ASN A 121 14.17 -8.46 20.90
C ASN A 121 12.73 -8.99 21.09
N TYR A 122 11.74 -8.14 20.81
CA TYR A 122 10.36 -8.55 20.95
C TYR A 122 10.04 -9.69 19.99
N VAL A 123 9.49 -10.77 20.55
CA VAL A 123 9.01 -11.93 19.83
C VAL A 123 7.50 -11.93 19.78
N ALA A 124 6.93 -12.43 18.69
CA ALA A 124 5.49 -12.60 18.58
C ALA A 124 4.99 -13.50 19.73
N ALA A 125 3.86 -13.16 20.33
CA ALA A 125 3.21 -13.94 21.38
C ALA A 125 2.49 -15.16 20.78
N GLY A 126 3.26 -15.99 20.07
CA GLY A 126 2.78 -17.07 19.24
C GLY A 126 3.40 -18.42 19.59
N LEU A 127 2.98 -19.47 18.89
CA LEU A 127 3.58 -20.81 19.05
C LEU A 127 5.04 -20.85 18.60
N ILE A 128 5.45 -19.90 17.75
CA ILE A 128 6.82 -19.72 17.28
C ILE A 128 7.36 -18.35 17.70
N ASN A 129 8.54 -18.34 18.32
CA ASN A 129 9.24 -17.13 18.74
C ASN A 129 9.85 -16.39 17.53
N LEU A 130 9.00 -15.82 16.68
CA LEU A 130 9.44 -15.04 15.54
C LEU A 130 9.75 -13.59 15.96
N PRO A 131 10.85 -12.98 15.48
CA PRO A 131 11.17 -11.60 15.82
C PRO A 131 10.18 -10.63 15.16
N LEU A 132 9.58 -9.73 15.94
CA LEU A 132 8.58 -8.79 15.43
C LEU A 132 9.17 -7.69 14.54
N TRP A 133 10.46 -7.40 14.65
CA TRP A 133 11.10 -6.36 13.84
C TRP A 133 11.02 -6.66 12.33
N LEU A 134 11.02 -7.94 11.91
CA LEU A 134 10.86 -8.32 10.49
C LEU A 134 9.45 -8.02 9.96
N SER A 135 8.45 -7.94 10.84
CA SER A 135 7.09 -7.54 10.48
C SER A 135 7.01 -6.01 10.38
N TYR A 136 7.49 -5.31 11.40
CA TYR A 136 7.32 -3.86 11.50
C TYR A 136 8.12 -3.06 10.50
N ILE A 137 9.24 -3.59 9.97
CA ILE A 137 10.10 -2.87 9.02
C ILE A 137 9.37 -2.46 7.73
N TRP A 138 8.34 -3.19 7.32
CA TRP A 138 7.59 -2.90 6.10
C TRP A 138 6.67 -1.68 6.25
N ILE A 139 6.23 -1.39 7.49
CA ILE A 139 5.34 -0.26 7.81
C ILE A 139 6.01 1.09 7.48
N PRO A 140 7.20 1.46 8.02
CA PRO A 140 7.85 2.71 7.68
C PRO A 140 8.26 2.76 6.22
N ILE A 141 8.72 1.64 5.63
CA ILE A 141 9.12 1.60 4.21
C ILE A 141 7.95 1.97 3.30
N GLY A 142 6.82 1.27 3.43
CA GLY A 142 5.65 1.53 2.58
C GLY A 142 4.98 2.86 2.89
N SER A 143 4.93 3.27 4.16
CA SER A 143 4.34 4.56 4.55
C SER A 143 5.14 5.74 4.00
N PHE A 144 6.48 5.73 4.11
CA PHE A 144 7.29 6.81 3.56
C PHE A 144 7.27 6.85 2.03
N LEU A 145 7.27 5.68 1.38
CA LEU A 145 7.07 5.61 -0.07
C LEU A 145 5.73 6.26 -0.46
N PHE A 146 4.66 5.92 0.25
CA PHE A 146 3.34 6.47 0.00
C PHE A 146 3.26 7.99 0.22
N VAL A 147 3.88 8.51 1.29
CA VAL A 147 3.96 9.96 1.55
C VAL A 147 4.65 10.69 0.40
N ILE A 148 5.78 10.17 -0.10
CA ILE A 148 6.48 10.76 -1.24
C ILE A 148 5.57 10.79 -2.47
N ARG A 149 4.81 9.71 -2.72
CA ARG A 149 3.87 9.64 -3.84
C ARG A 149 2.77 10.70 -3.75
N LEU A 150 2.16 10.85 -2.57
CA LEU A 150 1.11 11.84 -2.32
C LEU A 150 1.62 13.27 -2.53
N LEU A 151 2.84 13.57 -2.06
CA LEU A 151 3.45 14.88 -2.27
C LEU A 151 3.74 15.15 -3.76
N LEU A 152 4.20 14.14 -4.51
CA LEU A 152 4.38 14.26 -5.96
C LEU A 152 3.05 14.55 -6.68
N LEU A 153 1.97 13.86 -6.32
CA LEU A 153 0.63 14.09 -6.88
C LEU A 153 0.10 15.50 -6.55
N ALA A 154 0.23 15.94 -5.29
CA ALA A 154 -0.15 17.29 -4.88
C ALA A 154 0.64 18.35 -5.66
N LEU A 155 1.93 18.14 -5.86
CA LEU A 155 2.81 19.08 -6.56
C LEU A 155 2.50 19.14 -8.07
N LEU A 156 2.18 18.01 -8.70
CA LEU A 156 1.72 17.97 -10.10
C LEU A 156 0.39 18.72 -10.31
N LEU A 157 -0.54 18.63 -9.36
CA LEU A 157 -1.79 19.41 -9.38
C LEU A 157 -1.53 20.91 -9.27
N VAL A 158 -0.67 21.34 -8.34
CA VAL A 158 -0.33 22.76 -8.15
C VAL A 158 0.31 23.36 -9.41
N ILE A 159 1.12 22.59 -10.14
CA ILE A 159 1.78 23.03 -11.37
C ILE A 159 0.82 23.08 -12.58
N GLY A 160 -0.42 22.61 -12.43
CA GLY A 160 -1.40 22.59 -13.53
C GLY A 160 -1.12 21.54 -14.60
N LYS A 161 -0.19 20.61 -14.33
CA LYS A 161 0.04 19.40 -15.14
C LYS A 161 -0.86 18.22 -14.71
N GLY A 162 -1.83 18.49 -13.84
CA GLY A 162 -2.84 17.53 -13.41
C GLY A 162 -3.61 16.98 -14.60
N LYS A 163 -3.19 15.81 -15.10
CA LYS A 163 -3.98 15.00 -16.00
C LYS A 163 -5.22 14.56 -15.23
N TYR A 164 -6.32 15.30 -15.34
CA TYR A 164 -7.62 14.67 -15.25
C TYR A 164 -7.69 13.71 -16.42
N SER A 165 -7.55 12.42 -16.13
CA SER A 165 -7.87 11.37 -17.07
C SER A 165 -9.34 11.56 -17.44
N GLU A 166 -9.59 12.18 -18.59
CA GLU A 166 -10.77 11.89 -19.40
C GLU A 166 -10.73 10.40 -19.66
N THR A 167 -11.43 9.65 -18.82
CA THR A 167 -11.98 8.36 -19.26
C THR A 167 -13.39 8.75 -19.65
N ASP A 168 -13.51 9.20 -20.89
CA ASP A 168 -14.76 9.45 -21.58
C ASP A 168 -15.63 8.18 -21.49
N PRO A 169 -16.81 8.22 -20.86
CA PRO A 169 -17.72 7.07 -20.81
C PRO A 169 -18.36 6.73 -22.17
N SER A 170 -18.04 7.45 -23.26
CA SER A 170 -18.66 7.23 -24.57
C SER A 170 -18.02 6.14 -25.43
N ASP A 171 -16.90 5.53 -25.03
CA ASP A 171 -16.30 4.39 -25.76
C ASP A 171 -16.88 3.03 -25.30
N GLY A 172 -18.21 2.95 -25.32
CA GLY A 172 -19.00 1.76 -25.00
C GLY A 172 -19.75 1.20 -26.22
N SER A 173 -19.39 1.61 -27.44
CA SER A 173 -20.15 1.28 -28.65
C SER A 173 -19.35 0.64 -29.80
N GLU A 174 -18.18 0.05 -29.53
CA GLU A 174 -17.43 -0.76 -30.53
C GLU A 174 -17.12 -2.17 -30.05
N MET A 175 -18.09 -2.83 -29.41
CA MET A 175 -18.12 -4.30 -29.33
C MET A 175 -19.50 -4.82 -29.76
N GLN A 176 -19.85 -4.53 -31.02
CA GLN A 176 -20.77 -5.36 -31.81
C GLN A 176 -19.96 -6.38 -32.62
#